data_AF-A0A3D3UDD7-F1
#
_entry.id   AF-A0A3D3UDD7-F1
#
_cell.length_a   1.000
_cell.length_b   1.000
_cell.length_c   1.000
_cell.angle_alpha   90.00
_cell.angle_beta   90.00
_cell.angle_gamma   90.00
#
_symmetry.space_group_name_H-M   'P 1'
#
loop_
_entity.id
_entity.type
_entity.pdbx_description
1 polymer ?
#
loop_
_entity_poly.entity_id
_entity_poly.type
_entity_poly.pdbx_seq_one_letter_code
_entity_poly.pdbx_strand_id
1 'polypeptide(L)'
;RAMRHAEMLGAHEPVLWRLANALVDQMGTHYTELRQAQPLIEETIELEEIRFRKTLDRGLKLLDEETAELAAGEQLSGAVAFKLYDTYGFPLDLTQDALRGRGISVDTDAFEKAMAKQRADARAAWSGSGETATDAIWYGILERVGASEFLGYEADEAEALVSAIVIDGQEVQSAAPGAEVALLLNQTPFYAESGGQVGDCGVLEGADGARVAIRDTQKLLGELHVHIGELTGGSLRVGDVVKARIDVARRNRIRANHSATHLLHEALRRVLGEHVTQKGSMVGPERLRFDFSHPKPMTAEEIAEVEAIVNRIIRQNTEVSTRLMTPDDAIAAGALALFGEKYGDEVRVVSMGQPVANEHAYSLELCGGTHVKRTGD
;
A
#
# COMPACT_ATOMS: atom_id res chain seq x y z
N ARG A 1 13.65 -8.69 -24.04
CA ARG A 1 13.77 -9.58 -25.24
C ARG A 1 13.39 -8.87 -26.54
N ALA A 2 12.16 -8.38 -26.70
CA ALA A 2 11.71 -7.70 -27.93
C ALA A 2 12.66 -6.56 -28.37
N MET A 3 13.12 -5.73 -27.43
CA MET A 3 14.06 -4.64 -27.72
C MET A 3 15.39 -5.10 -28.30
N ARG A 4 15.95 -6.21 -27.79
CA ARG A 4 17.18 -6.80 -28.31
C ARG A 4 17.01 -7.22 -29.77
N HIS A 5 15.88 -7.86 -30.10
CA HIS A 5 15.60 -8.24 -31.49
C HIS A 5 15.43 -7.01 -32.39
N ALA A 6 14.76 -5.96 -31.91
CA ALA A 6 14.65 -4.70 -32.64
C ALA A 6 16.04 -4.09 -32.92
N GLU A 7 16.94 -4.11 -31.93
CA GLU A 7 18.31 -3.61 -32.07
C GLU A 7 19.15 -4.47 -33.03
N MET A 8 19.05 -5.80 -32.96
CA MET A 8 19.68 -6.72 -33.93
C MET A 8 19.19 -6.49 -35.37
N LEU A 9 17.95 -6.00 -35.54
CA LEU A 9 17.38 -5.63 -36.83
C LEU A 9 17.76 -4.20 -37.27
N GLY A 10 18.58 -3.48 -36.48
CA GLY A 10 19.06 -2.14 -36.80
C GLY A 10 18.18 -0.98 -36.33
N ALA A 11 17.26 -1.21 -35.38
CA ALA A 11 16.46 -0.14 -34.80
C ALA A 11 17.32 0.76 -33.90
N HIS A 12 17.55 2.01 -34.33
CA HIS A 12 18.31 3.01 -33.57
C HIS A 12 17.42 4.01 -32.82
N GLU A 13 16.10 3.94 -32.96
CA GLU A 13 15.09 4.75 -32.27
C GLU A 13 14.08 3.83 -31.55
N PRO A 14 13.31 4.29 -30.55
CA PRO A 14 12.22 3.52 -29.97
C PRO A 14 11.16 3.17 -31.03
N VAL A 15 10.87 1.88 -31.19
CA VAL A 15 9.97 1.37 -32.24
C VAL A 15 8.93 0.38 -31.72
N LEU A 16 9.11 -0.18 -30.52
CA LEU A 16 8.20 -1.19 -29.99
C LEU A 16 6.84 -0.63 -29.64
N TRP A 17 6.76 0.61 -29.15
CA TRP A 17 5.49 1.25 -28.83
C TRP A 17 4.57 1.34 -30.06
N ARG A 18 5.15 1.44 -31.26
CA ARG A 18 4.38 1.44 -32.52
C ARG A 18 3.66 0.12 -32.78
N LEU A 19 4.13 -0.99 -32.20
CA LEU A 19 3.48 -2.29 -32.30
C LEU A 19 2.17 -2.34 -31.50
N ALA A 20 1.97 -1.45 -30.53
CA ALA A 20 0.71 -1.34 -29.79
C ALA A 20 -0.46 -1.04 -30.73
N ASN A 21 -0.25 -0.21 -31.76
CA ASN A 21 -1.26 0.06 -32.79
C ASN A 21 -1.76 -1.22 -33.47
N ALA A 22 -0.83 -2.07 -33.92
CA ALA A 22 -1.18 -3.32 -34.59
C ALA A 22 -1.95 -4.28 -33.64
N LEU A 23 -1.60 -4.28 -32.35
CA LEU A 23 -2.30 -5.07 -31.35
C LEU A 23 -3.75 -4.57 -31.14
N VAL A 24 -3.92 -3.25 -30.98
CA VAL A 24 -5.24 -2.63 -30.80
C VAL A 24 -6.10 -2.82 -32.05
N ASP A 25 -5.53 -2.71 -33.25
CA ASP A 25 -6.24 -2.93 -34.51
C ASP A 25 -6.76 -4.37 -34.63
N GLN A 26 -5.96 -5.36 -34.22
CA GLN A 26 -6.35 -6.77 -34.32
C GLN A 26 -7.29 -7.23 -33.20
N MET A 27 -7.13 -6.71 -31.98
CA MET A 27 -7.79 -7.26 -30.79
C MET A 27 -8.78 -6.29 -30.13
N GLY A 28 -8.67 -4.99 -30.38
CA GLY A 28 -9.42 -3.94 -29.67
C GLY A 28 -10.93 -3.93 -29.94
N THR A 29 -11.43 -4.73 -30.87
CA THR A 29 -12.87 -4.93 -31.09
C THR A 29 -13.48 -5.89 -30.06
N HIS A 30 -12.71 -6.87 -29.59
CA HIS A 30 -13.14 -7.83 -28.58
C HIS A 30 -12.70 -7.43 -27.16
N TYR A 31 -11.56 -6.75 -27.05
CA TYR A 31 -11.00 -6.25 -25.80
C TYR A 31 -11.02 -4.72 -25.81
N THR A 32 -12.17 -4.14 -25.48
CA THR A 32 -12.39 -2.68 -25.55
C THR A 32 -11.48 -1.89 -24.62
N GLU A 33 -11.02 -2.50 -23.53
CA GLU A 33 -10.04 -1.97 -22.60
C GLU A 33 -8.70 -1.63 -23.28
N LEU A 34 -8.32 -2.36 -24.34
CA LEU A 34 -7.09 -2.06 -25.09
C LEU A 34 -7.18 -0.73 -25.83
N ARG A 35 -8.37 -0.37 -26.34
CA ARG A 35 -8.60 0.93 -26.99
C ARG A 35 -8.57 2.06 -25.97
N GLN A 36 -9.21 1.85 -24.82
CA GLN A 36 -9.26 2.86 -23.75
C GLN A 36 -7.86 3.13 -23.18
N ALA A 37 -7.07 2.07 -22.97
CA ALA A 37 -5.72 2.17 -22.42
C ALA A 37 -4.62 2.42 -23.45
N GLN A 38 -4.93 2.53 -24.76
CA GLN A 38 -3.91 2.63 -25.81
C GLN A 38 -2.88 3.75 -25.57
N PRO A 39 -3.26 4.99 -25.22
CA PRO A 39 -2.28 6.05 -24.95
C PRO A 39 -1.30 5.68 -23.84
N LEU A 40 -1.80 5.06 -22.76
CA LEU A 40 -0.97 4.58 -21.66
C LEU A 40 -0.04 3.44 -22.10
N ILE A 41 -0.56 2.48 -22.86
CA ILE A 41 0.22 1.33 -23.36
C ILE A 41 1.38 1.82 -24.22
N GLU A 42 1.11 2.73 -25.15
CA GLU A 42 2.12 3.33 -26.02
C GLU A 42 3.17 4.07 -25.21
N GLU A 43 2.76 5.00 -24.34
CA GLU A 43 3.68 5.77 -23.49
C GLU A 43 4.51 4.86 -22.58
N THR A 44 3.89 3.82 -21.99
CA THR A 44 4.59 2.86 -21.12
C THR A 44 5.64 2.08 -21.89
N ILE A 45 5.29 1.52 -23.05
CA ILE A 45 6.25 0.78 -23.89
C ILE A 45 7.37 1.71 -24.35
N GLU A 46 7.06 2.93 -24.77
CA GLU A 46 8.05 3.89 -25.24
C GLU A 46 9.02 4.28 -24.11
N LEU A 47 8.51 4.63 -22.93
CA LEU A 47 9.34 5.00 -21.77
C LEU A 47 10.20 3.84 -21.30
N GLU A 48 9.65 2.62 -21.23
CA GLU A 48 10.42 1.43 -20.89
C GLU A 48 11.48 1.12 -21.96
N GLU A 49 11.17 1.32 -23.25
CA GLU A 49 12.12 1.18 -24.34
C GLU A 49 13.28 2.18 -24.24
N ILE A 50 12.98 3.45 -23.92
CA ILE A 50 14.00 4.49 -23.72
C ILE A 50 14.88 4.17 -22.49
N ARG A 51 14.27 3.76 -21.38
CA ARG A 51 15.00 3.41 -20.14
C ARG A 51 15.88 2.20 -20.33
N PHE A 52 15.29 1.13 -20.85
CA PHE A 52 15.97 -0.14 -20.97
C PHE A 52 17.04 -0.12 -22.06
N ARG A 53 16.94 0.74 -23.08
CA ARG A 53 18.00 0.85 -24.10
C ARG A 53 19.34 1.28 -23.48
N LYS A 54 19.33 2.25 -22.56
CA LYS A 54 20.56 2.65 -21.83
C LYS A 54 21.17 1.48 -21.05
N THR A 55 20.32 0.63 -20.48
CA THR A 55 20.71 -0.60 -19.79
C THR A 55 21.23 -1.67 -20.76
N LEU A 56 20.59 -1.81 -21.92
CA LEU A 56 20.92 -2.77 -22.97
C LEU A 56 22.28 -2.45 -23.60
N ASP A 57 22.54 -1.20 -24.01
CA ASP A 57 23.81 -0.77 -24.58
C ASP A 57 24.98 -1.03 -23.62
N ARG A 58 24.80 -0.67 -22.36
CA ARG A 58 25.83 -0.80 -21.32
C ARG A 58 26.05 -2.25 -20.92
N GLY A 59 24.97 -3.03 -20.81
CA GLY A 59 24.98 -4.45 -20.50
C GLY A 59 25.60 -5.30 -21.60
N LEU A 60 25.28 -5.04 -22.87
CA LEU A 60 25.89 -5.71 -24.02
C LEU A 60 27.38 -5.41 -24.13
N LYS A 61 27.78 -4.14 -23.97
CA LYS A 61 29.21 -3.78 -23.98
C LYS A 61 30.00 -4.50 -22.89
N LEU A 62 29.49 -4.50 -21.66
CA LEU A 62 30.14 -5.19 -20.54
C LEU A 62 30.15 -6.71 -20.74
N LEU A 63 29.05 -7.27 -21.26
CA LEU A 63 28.98 -8.69 -21.59
C LEU A 63 30.02 -9.07 -22.66
N ASP A 64 30.18 -8.24 -23.70
CA ASP A 64 31.19 -8.44 -24.73
C ASP A 64 32.62 -8.35 -24.17
N GLU A 65 32.90 -7.40 -23.27
CA GLU A 65 34.18 -7.26 -22.57
C GLU A 65 34.50 -8.50 -21.71
N GLU A 66 33.56 -8.95 -20.89
CA GLU A 66 33.73 -10.09 -19.97
C GLU A 66 33.76 -11.45 -20.68
N THR A 67 33.34 -11.49 -21.95
CA THR A 67 33.30 -12.72 -22.74
C THR A 67 34.25 -12.70 -23.93
N ALA A 68 35.03 -11.63 -24.12
CA ALA A 68 35.90 -11.46 -25.28
C ALA A 68 36.90 -12.60 -25.46
N GLU A 69 37.39 -13.16 -24.35
CA GLU A 69 38.36 -14.26 -24.32
C GLU A 69 37.70 -15.65 -24.28
N LEU A 70 36.37 -15.73 -24.18
CA LEU A 70 35.63 -16.99 -24.08
C LEU A 70 35.31 -17.60 -25.46
N ALA A 71 35.59 -18.89 -25.58
CA ALA A 71 35.33 -19.71 -26.76
C ALA A 71 34.02 -20.52 -26.64
N ALA A 72 33.56 -21.05 -27.76
CA ALA A 72 32.39 -21.93 -27.80
C ALA A 72 32.62 -23.17 -26.91
N GLY A 73 31.65 -23.47 -26.05
CA GLY A 73 31.72 -24.54 -25.04
C GLY A 73 32.18 -24.09 -23.65
N GLU A 74 32.65 -22.86 -23.50
CA GLU A 74 33.00 -22.27 -22.20
C GLU A 74 31.80 -21.61 -21.51
N GLN A 75 31.95 -21.27 -20.23
CA GLN A 75 30.87 -20.70 -19.41
C GLN A 75 31.22 -19.31 -18.89
N LEU A 76 30.28 -18.38 -19.01
CA LEU A 76 30.31 -17.12 -18.26
C LEU A 76 30.07 -17.41 -16.77
N SER A 77 30.95 -16.89 -15.93
CA SER A 77 30.82 -16.98 -14.47
C SER A 77 29.48 -16.45 -13.96
N GLY A 78 28.81 -17.20 -13.09
CA GLY A 78 27.55 -16.79 -12.47
C GLY A 78 27.68 -15.53 -11.61
N ALA A 79 28.89 -15.23 -11.09
CA ALA A 79 29.15 -13.97 -10.38
C ALA A 79 29.15 -12.75 -11.32
N VAL A 80 29.64 -12.92 -12.55
CA VAL A 80 29.60 -11.87 -13.59
C VAL A 80 28.16 -11.69 -14.08
N ALA A 81 27.44 -12.79 -14.33
CA ALA A 81 26.01 -12.75 -14.66
C ALA A 81 25.18 -12.10 -13.53
N PHE A 82 25.51 -12.37 -12.27
CA PHE A 82 24.87 -11.73 -11.11
C PHE A 82 25.19 -10.23 -11.05
N LYS A 83 26.43 -9.83 -11.31
CA LYS A 83 26.81 -8.40 -11.38
C LYS A 83 26.05 -7.67 -12.50
N LEU A 84 25.94 -8.28 -13.67
CA LEU A 84 25.13 -7.77 -14.79
C LEU A 84 23.66 -7.55 -14.38
N TYR A 85 23.07 -8.52 -13.68
CA TYR A 85 21.70 -8.45 -13.17
C TYR A 85 21.52 -7.40 -12.07
N ASP A 86 22.29 -7.49 -10.98
CA ASP A 86 22.11 -6.71 -9.76
C ASP A 86 22.56 -5.26 -9.90
N THR A 87 23.73 -5.04 -10.51
CA THR A 87 24.33 -3.70 -10.60
C THR A 87 23.85 -2.93 -11.82
N TYR A 88 23.67 -3.62 -12.95
CA TYR A 88 23.38 -2.97 -14.23
C TYR A 88 21.95 -3.21 -14.71
N GLY A 89 21.15 -4.03 -14.00
CA GLY A 89 19.77 -4.33 -14.38
C GLY A 89 19.66 -5.16 -15.67
N PHE A 90 20.72 -5.87 -16.05
CA PHE A 90 20.78 -6.68 -17.27
C PHE A 90 20.32 -8.13 -16.98
N PRO A 91 19.12 -8.52 -17.45
CA PRO A 91 18.49 -9.79 -17.07
C PRO A 91 19.30 -11.04 -17.46
N LEU A 92 19.28 -12.08 -16.60
CA LEU A 92 19.98 -13.35 -16.85
C LEU A 92 19.54 -14.00 -18.17
N ASP A 93 18.24 -13.95 -18.49
CA ASP A 93 17.71 -14.54 -19.71
C ASP A 93 18.24 -13.82 -20.96
N LEU A 94 18.47 -12.52 -20.89
CA LEU A 94 19.11 -11.75 -21.97
C LEU A 94 20.60 -12.06 -22.09
N THR A 95 21.31 -12.27 -20.97
CA THR A 95 22.70 -12.75 -20.96
C THR A 95 22.82 -14.11 -21.65
N GLN A 96 21.96 -15.06 -21.28
CA GLN A 96 21.93 -16.40 -21.88
C GLN A 96 21.61 -16.35 -23.38
N ASP A 97 20.63 -15.53 -23.76
CA ASP A 97 20.18 -15.38 -25.13
C ASP A 97 21.24 -14.67 -26.00
N ALA A 98 22.01 -13.73 -25.44
CA ALA A 98 23.13 -13.07 -26.09
C ALA A 98 24.28 -14.03 -26.40
N LEU A 99 24.63 -14.89 -25.44
CA LEU A 99 25.74 -15.83 -25.56
C LEU A 99 25.42 -17.10 -26.35
N ARG A 100 24.14 -17.43 -26.49
CA ARG A 100 23.66 -18.60 -27.26
C ARG A 100 24.23 -18.62 -28.68
N GLY A 101 24.30 -17.49 -29.36
CA GLY A 101 24.83 -17.39 -30.73
C GLY A 101 26.32 -17.68 -30.86
N ARG A 102 27.08 -17.56 -29.75
CA ARG A 102 28.52 -17.84 -29.67
C ARG A 102 28.82 -19.22 -29.08
N GLY A 103 27.80 -19.99 -28.70
CA GLY A 103 27.96 -21.29 -28.07
C GLY A 103 28.54 -21.24 -26.65
N ILE A 104 28.42 -20.09 -25.96
CA ILE A 104 28.88 -19.89 -24.58
C ILE A 104 27.66 -20.06 -23.65
N SER A 105 27.79 -20.84 -22.58
CA SER A 105 26.73 -20.99 -21.57
C SER A 105 26.94 -20.05 -20.38
N VAL A 106 25.96 -19.96 -19.49
CA VAL A 106 26.08 -19.20 -18.24
C VAL A 106 26.00 -20.17 -17.07
N ASP A 107 26.89 -20.03 -16.10
CA ASP A 107 26.83 -20.79 -14.84
C ASP A 107 25.65 -20.29 -13.99
N THR A 108 24.49 -20.92 -14.19
CA THR A 108 23.24 -20.59 -13.49
C THR A 108 23.27 -20.99 -12.02
N ASP A 109 24.04 -22.01 -11.66
CA ASP A 109 24.12 -22.49 -10.28
C ASP A 109 24.84 -21.49 -9.39
N ALA A 110 25.93 -20.90 -9.89
CA ALA A 110 26.63 -19.81 -9.20
C ALA A 110 25.79 -18.52 -9.15
N PHE A 111 25.00 -18.24 -10.19
CA PHE A 111 24.07 -17.09 -10.19
C PHE A 111 22.98 -17.24 -9.11
N GLU A 112 22.31 -18.40 -9.04
CA GLU A 112 21.26 -18.66 -8.05
C GLU A 112 21.78 -18.63 -6.61
N LYS A 113 23.01 -19.11 -6.38
CA LYS A 113 23.68 -18.97 -5.06
C LYS A 113 23.88 -17.51 -4.66
N ALA A 114 24.26 -16.64 -5.60
CA ALA A 114 24.40 -15.21 -5.35
C ALA A 114 23.06 -14.53 -5.07
N MET A 115 22.01 -14.87 -5.81
CA MET A 115 20.62 -14.42 -5.58
C MET A 115 20.09 -14.85 -4.21
N ALA A 116 20.32 -16.10 -3.81
CA ALA A 116 19.90 -16.62 -2.51
C ALA A 116 20.60 -15.88 -1.35
N LYS A 117 21.89 -15.59 -1.50
CA LYS A 117 22.65 -14.80 -0.53
C LYS A 117 22.07 -13.38 -0.39
N GLN A 118 21.83 -12.68 -1.50
CA GLN A 118 21.23 -11.34 -1.48
C GLN A 118 19.85 -11.34 -0.78
N ARG A 119 19.00 -12.32 -1.08
CA ARG A 119 17.69 -12.47 -0.42
C ARG A 119 17.82 -12.72 1.08
N ALA A 120 18.78 -13.52 1.50
CA ALA A 120 19.04 -13.78 2.91
C ALA A 120 19.55 -12.52 3.64
N ASP A 121 20.46 -11.77 3.03
CA ASP A 121 20.99 -10.52 3.57
C ASP A 121 19.87 -9.46 3.69
N ALA A 122 19.00 -9.35 2.69
CA ALA A 122 17.84 -8.45 2.72
C ALA A 122 16.82 -8.83 3.81
N ARG A 123 16.60 -10.14 4.03
CA ARG A 123 15.74 -10.65 5.11
C ARG A 123 16.35 -10.42 6.50
N ALA A 124 17.66 -10.57 6.64
CA ALA A 124 18.35 -10.29 7.90
C ALA A 124 18.28 -8.78 8.26
N ALA A 125 18.37 -7.91 7.25
CA ALA A 125 18.17 -6.47 7.41
C ALA A 125 16.69 -6.10 7.70
N TRP A 126 15.73 -6.90 7.24
CA TRP A 126 14.29 -6.83 7.56
C TRP A 126 13.95 -7.76 8.73
N SER A 127 14.72 -7.73 9.82
CA SER A 127 14.29 -8.32 11.09
C SER A 127 13.69 -7.24 11.99
N GLY A 128 12.53 -6.74 11.58
CA GLY A 128 11.60 -6.00 12.43
C GLY A 128 10.29 -6.81 12.54
N SER A 129 9.89 -7.10 13.77
CA SER A 129 8.72 -7.87 14.24
C SER A 129 8.80 -9.41 14.13
N GLY A 130 8.97 -10.08 15.28
CA GLY A 130 8.93 -11.53 15.43
C GLY A 130 7.50 -12.05 15.59
N GLU A 131 6.85 -12.45 14.50
CA GLU A 131 5.39 -12.65 14.44
C GLU A 131 4.89 -14.07 14.79
N THR A 132 5.66 -15.14 14.62
CA THR A 132 5.06 -16.49 14.61
C THR A 132 4.55 -17.02 15.97
N ALA A 133 5.10 -16.57 17.10
CA ALA A 133 4.62 -17.03 18.43
C ALA A 133 3.49 -16.14 18.98
N THR A 134 3.49 -14.87 18.58
CA THR A 134 2.57 -13.83 19.06
C THR A 134 1.16 -14.03 18.50
N ASP A 135 1.04 -14.54 17.27
CA ASP A 135 -0.25 -14.74 16.59
C ASP A 135 -1.12 -15.82 17.24
N ALA A 136 -0.53 -16.90 17.76
CA ALA A 136 -1.29 -18.03 18.31
C ALA A 136 -2.16 -17.65 19.52
N ILE A 137 -1.68 -16.72 20.34
CA ILE A 137 -2.41 -16.22 21.52
C ILE A 137 -3.61 -15.39 21.08
N TRP A 138 -3.42 -14.52 20.08
CA TRP A 138 -4.50 -13.68 19.57
C TRP A 138 -5.61 -14.51 18.91
N TYR A 139 -5.28 -15.63 18.25
CA TYR A 139 -6.30 -16.56 17.74
C TYR A 139 -7.13 -17.16 18.88
N GLY A 140 -6.48 -17.65 19.94
CA GLY A 140 -7.20 -18.20 21.10
C GLY A 140 -8.05 -17.16 21.83
N ILE A 141 -7.59 -15.91 21.90
CA ILE A 141 -8.38 -14.81 22.46
C ILE A 141 -9.58 -14.50 21.57
N LEU A 142 -9.39 -14.36 20.25
CA LEU A 142 -10.47 -14.09 19.29
C LEU A 142 -11.58 -15.16 19.36
N GLU A 143 -11.22 -16.45 19.41
CA GLU A 143 -12.19 -17.54 19.56
C GLU A 143 -12.98 -17.46 20.88
N ARG A 144 -12.34 -17.00 21.96
CA ARG A 144 -12.91 -16.95 23.31
C ARG A 144 -13.83 -15.74 23.53
N VAL A 145 -13.44 -14.55 23.04
CA VAL A 145 -14.14 -13.29 23.34
C VAL A 145 -14.71 -12.58 22.12
N GLY A 146 -14.35 -12.99 20.91
CA GLY A 146 -14.77 -12.33 19.67
C GLY A 146 -14.05 -11.02 19.38
N ALA A 147 -14.46 -10.36 18.29
CA ALA A 147 -13.96 -9.07 17.88
C ALA A 147 -14.57 -7.92 18.70
N SER A 148 -13.85 -6.81 18.81
CA SER A 148 -14.37 -5.58 19.41
C SER A 148 -15.42 -4.93 18.50
N GLU A 149 -16.51 -4.43 19.07
CA GLU A 149 -17.41 -3.51 18.37
C GLU A 149 -16.72 -2.14 18.21
N PHE A 150 -16.51 -1.71 16.97
CA PHE A 150 -15.87 -0.41 16.69
C PHE A 150 -16.91 0.72 16.63
N LEU A 151 -16.81 1.65 17.57
CA LEU A 151 -17.72 2.79 17.73
C LEU A 151 -17.13 4.11 17.20
N GLY A 152 -15.86 4.10 16.78
CA GLY A 152 -15.05 5.29 16.51
C GLY A 152 -15.46 6.13 15.29
N TYR A 153 -16.45 5.65 14.51
CA TYR A 153 -17.08 6.45 13.45
C TYR A 153 -17.99 7.54 14.02
N GLU A 154 -18.68 7.26 15.13
CA GLU A 154 -19.71 8.15 15.70
C GLU A 154 -19.31 8.72 17.06
N ALA A 155 -18.45 8.01 17.80
CA ALA A 155 -18.06 8.37 19.15
C ALA A 155 -16.54 8.51 19.29
N ASP A 156 -16.11 9.52 20.04
CA ASP A 156 -14.70 9.70 20.41
C ASP A 156 -14.41 9.16 21.84
N GLU A 157 -15.45 8.76 22.58
CA GLU A 157 -15.36 8.10 23.88
C GLU A 157 -16.41 7.00 24.05
N ALA A 158 -16.09 5.97 24.84
CA ALA A 158 -17.04 4.91 25.20
C ALA A 158 -16.71 4.32 26.58
N GLU A 159 -17.70 3.75 27.26
CA GLU A 159 -17.46 2.82 28.37
C GLU A 159 -17.31 1.41 27.80
N ALA A 160 -16.35 0.63 28.28
CA ALA A 160 -16.04 -0.70 27.75
C ALA A 160 -15.54 -1.64 28.84
N LEU A 161 -15.65 -2.95 28.60
CA LEU A 161 -15.13 -4.02 29.44
C LEU A 161 -13.76 -4.48 28.93
N VAL A 162 -12.79 -4.61 29.83
CA VAL A 162 -11.50 -5.24 29.53
C VAL A 162 -11.72 -6.73 29.31
N SER A 163 -11.56 -7.19 28.07
CA SER A 163 -11.85 -8.58 27.65
C SER A 163 -10.61 -9.48 27.70
N ALA A 164 -9.43 -8.90 27.49
CA ALA A 164 -8.14 -9.57 27.63
C ALA A 164 -7.03 -8.57 27.96
N ILE A 165 -6.01 -9.04 28.68
CA ILE A 165 -4.78 -8.31 28.97
C ILE A 165 -3.62 -9.22 28.58
N VAL A 166 -2.70 -8.71 27.75
CA VAL A 166 -1.49 -9.42 27.34
C VAL A 166 -0.27 -8.61 27.74
N ILE A 167 0.70 -9.27 28.39
CA ILE A 167 2.00 -8.70 28.80
C ILE A 167 3.07 -9.67 28.33
N ASP A 168 4.12 -9.16 27.65
CA ASP A 168 5.24 -9.96 27.14
C ASP A 168 4.81 -11.21 26.34
N GLY A 169 3.72 -11.07 25.56
CA GLY A 169 3.17 -12.17 24.78
C GLY A 169 2.55 -13.27 25.64
N GLN A 170 2.04 -12.98 26.83
CA GLN A 170 1.25 -13.90 27.64
C GLN A 170 -0.04 -13.24 28.11
N GLU A 171 -1.15 -13.96 28.02
CA GLU A 171 -2.43 -13.51 28.55
C GLU A 171 -2.44 -13.60 30.08
N VAL A 172 -2.83 -12.51 30.75
CA VAL A 172 -2.87 -12.38 32.20
C VAL A 172 -4.24 -11.89 32.68
N GLN A 173 -4.57 -12.15 33.94
CA GLN A 173 -5.85 -11.71 34.53
C GLN A 173 -5.80 -10.30 35.12
N SER A 174 -4.61 -9.78 35.37
CA SER A 174 -4.43 -8.45 35.97
C SER A 174 -3.07 -7.84 35.62
N ALA A 175 -3.01 -6.51 35.55
CA ALA A 175 -1.81 -5.71 35.39
C ALA A 175 -1.65 -4.71 36.56
N ALA A 176 -0.39 -4.38 36.87
CA ALA A 176 -0.01 -3.41 37.90
C ALA A 176 0.64 -2.16 37.26
N PRO A 177 0.72 -1.02 37.96
CA PRO A 177 1.34 0.19 37.42
C PRO A 177 2.76 -0.05 36.89
N GLY A 178 3.11 0.60 35.79
CA GLY A 178 4.37 0.46 35.05
C GLY A 178 4.40 -0.72 34.07
N ALA A 179 3.32 -1.52 33.98
CA ALA A 179 3.24 -2.61 33.03
C ALA A 179 2.95 -2.12 31.61
N GLU A 180 3.73 -2.63 30.65
CA GLU A 180 3.45 -2.57 29.22
C GLU A 180 2.36 -3.59 28.88
N VAL A 181 1.24 -3.11 28.34
CA VAL A 181 0.04 -3.92 28.12
C VAL A 181 -0.45 -3.82 26.68
N ALA A 182 -0.91 -4.95 26.16
CA ALA A 182 -1.79 -5.02 25.00
C ALA A 182 -3.18 -5.45 25.49
N LEU A 183 -4.19 -4.61 25.22
CA LEU A 183 -5.53 -4.77 25.78
C LEU A 183 -6.56 -4.98 24.67
N LEU A 184 -7.50 -5.88 24.92
CA LEU A 184 -8.71 -6.02 24.12
C LEU A 184 -9.92 -5.57 24.93
N LEU A 185 -10.77 -4.78 24.30
CA LEU A 185 -12.03 -4.29 24.85
C LEU A 185 -13.20 -4.94 24.11
N ASN A 186 -14.37 -5.06 24.73
CA ASN A 186 -15.57 -5.55 24.03
C ASN A 186 -16.07 -4.55 22.98
N GLN A 187 -15.88 -3.24 23.22
CA GLN A 187 -16.18 -2.16 22.28
C GLN A 187 -15.16 -1.03 22.42
N THR A 188 -14.91 -0.27 21.36
CA THR A 188 -13.88 0.79 21.41
C THR A 188 -14.11 1.93 20.41
N PRO A 189 -13.81 3.20 20.78
CA PRO A 189 -13.73 4.31 19.85
C PRO A 189 -12.38 4.40 19.12
N PHE A 190 -11.36 3.63 19.53
CA PHE A 190 -10.01 3.68 18.97
C PHE A 190 -9.96 2.96 17.63
N TYR A 191 -9.56 3.67 16.57
CA TYR A 191 -9.35 3.06 15.27
C TYR A 191 -8.03 2.30 15.30
N ALA A 192 -8.09 1.03 14.92
CA ALA A 192 -6.92 0.20 14.79
C ALA A 192 -6.27 0.41 13.41
N GLU A 193 -4.95 0.55 13.37
CA GLU A 193 -4.19 0.84 12.15
C GLU A 193 -4.61 -0.08 11.00
N SER A 194 -5.14 0.52 9.93
CA SER A 194 -5.56 -0.19 8.73
C SER A 194 -5.86 0.78 7.57
N GLY A 195 -5.77 0.29 6.33
CA GLY A 195 -6.03 1.11 5.13
C GLY A 195 -5.06 2.27 4.96
N GLY A 196 -3.85 2.17 5.52
CA GLY A 196 -2.86 3.23 5.57
C GLY A 196 -3.07 4.26 6.68
N GLN A 197 -4.22 4.29 7.35
CA GLN A 197 -4.46 5.16 8.50
C GLN A 197 -3.81 4.59 9.75
N VAL A 198 -2.96 5.39 10.41
CA VAL A 198 -2.31 5.00 11.67
C VAL A 198 -3.32 4.80 12.81
N GLY A 199 -2.97 3.93 13.76
CA GLY A 199 -3.77 3.66 14.96
C GLY A 199 -3.96 4.89 15.85
N ASP A 200 -5.04 4.89 16.62
CA ASP A 200 -5.29 5.94 17.60
C ASP A 200 -4.49 5.80 18.89
N CYS A 201 -4.28 6.96 19.50
CA CYS A 201 -3.74 7.13 20.83
C CYS A 201 -4.81 7.72 21.74
N GLY A 202 -4.61 7.63 23.05
CA GLY A 202 -5.57 8.14 24.02
C GLY A 202 -5.35 7.57 25.41
N VAL A 203 -6.44 7.46 26.17
CA VAL A 203 -6.40 6.98 27.55
C VAL A 203 -7.57 6.05 27.84
N LEU A 204 -7.31 5.03 28.66
CA LEU A 204 -8.34 4.25 29.33
C LEU A 204 -8.32 4.60 30.82
N GLU A 205 -9.47 4.91 31.39
CA GLU A 205 -9.63 5.26 32.80
C GLU A 205 -10.64 4.32 33.46
N GLY A 206 -10.22 3.57 34.48
CA GLY A 206 -11.07 2.64 35.23
C GLY A 206 -11.33 3.10 36.67
N ALA A 207 -12.01 2.25 37.43
CA ALA A 207 -12.18 2.45 38.87
C ALA A 207 -10.83 2.42 39.61
N ASP A 208 -10.83 2.88 40.87
CA ASP A 208 -9.67 2.83 41.78
C ASP A 208 -8.38 3.48 41.22
N GLY A 209 -8.53 4.45 40.32
CA GLY A 209 -7.41 5.19 39.73
C GLY A 209 -6.66 4.43 38.63
N ALA A 210 -7.24 3.34 38.10
CA ALA A 210 -6.68 2.63 36.96
C ALA A 210 -6.59 3.57 35.75
N ARG A 211 -5.40 3.72 35.17
CA ARG A 211 -5.17 4.63 34.04
C ARG A 211 -4.14 4.08 33.07
N VAL A 212 -4.56 3.77 31.85
CA VAL A 212 -3.68 3.28 30.78
C VAL A 212 -3.47 4.37 29.75
N ALA A 213 -2.21 4.73 29.50
CA ALA A 213 -1.85 5.63 28.39
C ALA A 213 -1.70 4.78 27.12
N ILE A 214 -2.63 4.91 26.18
CA ILE A 214 -2.61 4.20 24.91
C ILE A 214 -1.77 5.01 23.92
N ARG A 215 -0.68 4.42 23.46
CA ARG A 215 0.22 5.02 22.48
C ARG A 215 -0.08 4.58 21.06
N ASP A 216 -0.75 3.45 20.89
CA ASP A 216 -1.06 2.90 19.57
C ASP A 216 -2.22 1.90 19.65
N THR A 217 -2.92 1.70 18.54
CA THR A 217 -3.99 0.72 18.40
C THR A 217 -3.79 -0.05 17.10
N GLN A 218 -3.59 -1.36 17.18
CA GLN A 218 -3.20 -2.20 16.04
C GLN A 218 -4.29 -3.21 15.69
N LYS A 219 -4.47 -3.46 14.39
CA LYS A 219 -5.48 -4.38 13.88
C LYS A 219 -4.85 -5.76 13.70
N LEU A 220 -5.16 -6.70 14.60
CA LEU A 220 -4.64 -8.06 14.52
C LEU A 220 -5.71 -9.02 13.99
N LEU A 221 -5.27 -10.01 13.22
CA LEU A 221 -6.13 -11.04 12.60
C LEU A 221 -7.29 -10.46 11.77
N GLY A 222 -7.18 -9.21 11.30
CA GLY A 222 -8.20 -8.54 10.49
C GLY A 222 -9.42 -8.03 11.27
N GLU A 223 -9.53 -8.28 12.58
CA GLU A 223 -10.75 -8.00 13.35
C GLU A 223 -10.48 -7.43 14.75
N LEU A 224 -9.38 -7.83 15.41
CA LEU A 224 -9.08 -7.40 16.77
C LEU A 224 -8.52 -5.98 16.81
N HIS A 225 -9.10 -5.13 17.66
CA HIS A 225 -8.59 -3.81 17.96
C HIS A 225 -7.75 -3.88 19.23
N VAL A 226 -6.43 -4.05 19.06
CA VAL A 226 -5.51 -4.24 20.18
C VAL A 226 -4.92 -2.90 20.60
N HIS A 227 -5.20 -2.49 21.84
CA HIS A 227 -4.76 -1.21 22.40
C HIS A 227 -3.41 -1.42 23.08
N ILE A 228 -2.38 -0.74 22.61
CA ILE A 228 -1.01 -0.90 23.10
C ILE A 228 -0.66 0.32 23.93
N GLY A 229 -0.28 0.09 25.19
CA GLY A 229 -0.07 1.18 26.13
C GLY A 229 0.65 0.77 27.40
N GLU A 230 0.78 1.72 28.31
CA GLU A 230 1.36 1.53 29.63
C GLU A 230 0.31 1.81 30.71
N LEU A 231 0.20 0.93 31.70
CA LEU A 231 -0.63 1.18 32.88
C LEU A 231 0.08 2.17 33.80
N THR A 232 -0.28 3.45 33.72
CA THR A 232 0.38 4.55 34.46
C THR A 232 -0.11 4.72 35.90
N GLY A 233 -1.24 4.10 36.27
CA GLY A 233 -1.79 4.19 37.62
C GLY A 233 -2.85 3.12 37.90
N GLY A 234 -3.08 2.81 39.18
CA GLY A 234 -4.03 1.78 39.64
C GLY A 234 -3.72 0.36 39.15
N SER A 235 -4.59 -0.60 39.46
CA SER A 235 -4.51 -1.96 38.91
C SER A 235 -5.64 -2.16 37.90
N LEU A 236 -5.37 -2.94 36.85
CA LEU A 236 -6.38 -3.29 35.84
C LEU A 236 -6.60 -4.79 35.85
N ARG A 237 -7.84 -5.25 35.71
CA ARG A 237 -8.21 -6.67 35.63
C ARG A 237 -9.12 -6.93 34.44
N VAL A 238 -9.08 -8.17 33.95
CA VAL A 238 -10.08 -8.65 32.99
C VAL A 238 -11.47 -8.59 33.66
N GLY A 239 -12.44 -8.04 32.94
CA GLY A 239 -13.80 -7.77 33.42
C GLY A 239 -14.01 -6.38 34.01
N ASP A 240 -12.96 -5.58 34.21
CA ASP A 240 -13.11 -4.20 34.68
C ASP A 240 -13.80 -3.34 33.62
N VAL A 241 -14.62 -2.39 34.09
CA VAL A 241 -15.20 -1.34 33.26
C VAL A 241 -14.21 -0.17 33.20
N VAL A 242 -13.90 0.26 31.97
CA VAL A 242 -13.06 1.42 31.69
C VAL A 242 -13.79 2.41 30.80
N LYS A 243 -13.51 3.69 31.00
CA LYS A 243 -13.85 4.75 30.06
C LYS A 243 -12.69 4.95 29.08
N ALA A 244 -12.92 4.61 27.83
CA ALA A 244 -11.99 4.75 26.72
C ALA A 244 -12.17 6.11 26.04
N ARG A 245 -11.11 6.91 25.91
CA ARG A 245 -11.13 8.22 25.23
C ARG A 245 -9.93 8.36 24.30
N ILE A 246 -10.19 8.70 23.03
CA ILE A 246 -9.12 8.96 22.07
C ILE A 246 -8.55 10.39 22.23
N ASP A 247 -7.35 10.61 21.70
CA ASP A 247 -6.87 11.97 21.43
C ASP A 247 -7.60 12.55 20.21
N VAL A 248 -8.67 13.31 20.49
CA VAL A 248 -9.52 13.92 19.45
C VAL A 248 -8.74 14.89 18.56
N ALA A 249 -7.80 15.66 19.13
CA ALA A 249 -7.02 16.61 18.35
C ALA A 249 -6.11 15.88 17.36
N ARG A 250 -5.49 14.78 17.78
CA ARG A 250 -4.71 13.90 16.89
C ARG A 250 -5.60 13.23 15.84
N ARG A 251 -6.74 12.65 16.25
CA ARG A 251 -7.71 12.01 15.35
C ARG A 251 -8.20 12.97 14.26
N ASN A 252 -8.49 14.22 14.59
CA ASN A 252 -8.99 15.17 13.61
C ASN A 252 -7.94 15.51 12.54
N ARG A 253 -6.65 15.63 12.91
CA ARG A 253 -5.58 15.79 11.91
C ARG A 253 -5.46 14.57 11.00
N ILE A 254 -5.60 13.37 11.56
CA ILE A 254 -5.60 12.12 10.78
C ILE A 254 -6.81 12.06 9.84
N ARG A 255 -8.03 12.38 10.32
CA ARG A 255 -9.25 12.47 9.50
C ARG A 255 -9.07 13.45 8.33
N ALA A 256 -8.49 14.62 8.58
CA ALA A 256 -8.21 15.63 7.55
C ALA A 256 -7.24 15.09 6.50
N ASN A 257 -6.12 14.52 6.94
CA ASN A 257 -5.14 13.90 6.03
C ASN A 257 -5.73 12.72 5.26
N HIS A 258 -6.57 11.88 5.88
CA HIS A 258 -7.21 10.77 5.18
C HIS A 258 -8.15 11.28 4.08
N SER A 259 -8.94 12.29 4.41
CA SER A 259 -9.89 12.88 3.47
C SER A 259 -9.15 13.57 2.31
N ALA A 260 -8.04 14.25 2.61
CA ALA A 260 -7.15 14.80 1.59
C ALA A 260 -6.55 13.73 0.69
N THR A 261 -6.26 12.52 1.18
CA THR A 261 -5.79 11.40 0.34
C THR A 261 -6.79 11.06 -0.77
N HIS A 262 -8.09 11.00 -0.47
CA HIS A 262 -9.14 10.75 -1.47
C HIS A 262 -9.24 11.89 -2.50
N LEU A 263 -9.21 13.14 -2.03
CA LEU A 263 -9.21 14.29 -2.93
C LEU A 263 -7.99 14.31 -3.85
N LEU A 264 -6.82 13.96 -3.31
CA LEU A 264 -5.56 13.85 -4.03
C LEU A 264 -5.62 12.73 -5.08
N HIS A 265 -6.14 11.56 -4.71
CA HIS A 265 -6.25 10.42 -5.63
C HIS A 265 -7.08 10.77 -6.86
N GLU A 266 -8.27 11.36 -6.65
CA GLU A 266 -9.12 11.80 -7.75
C GLU A 266 -8.47 12.93 -8.57
N ALA A 267 -7.80 13.88 -7.92
CA ALA A 267 -7.11 14.97 -8.63
C ALA A 267 -5.98 14.44 -9.52
N LEU A 268 -5.19 13.47 -9.03
CA LEU A 268 -4.16 12.80 -9.81
C LEU A 268 -4.75 12.08 -11.02
N ARG A 269 -5.88 11.38 -10.87
CA ARG A 269 -6.55 10.71 -11.99
C ARG A 269 -7.03 11.69 -13.06
N ARG A 270 -7.53 12.87 -12.66
CA ARG A 270 -8.00 13.90 -13.59
C ARG A 270 -6.86 14.57 -14.37
N VAL A 271 -5.73 14.81 -13.71
CA VAL A 271 -4.57 15.49 -14.33
C VAL A 271 -3.71 14.52 -15.13
N LEU A 272 -3.41 13.35 -14.58
CA LEU A 272 -2.48 12.39 -15.15
C LEU A 272 -3.15 11.31 -16.00
N GLY A 273 -4.41 10.97 -15.71
CA GLY A 273 -5.18 9.93 -16.39
C GLY A 273 -5.71 8.83 -15.45
N GLU A 274 -6.72 8.07 -15.93
CA GLU A 274 -7.41 7.03 -15.14
C GLU A 274 -6.53 5.84 -14.74
N HIS A 275 -5.35 5.72 -15.33
CA HIS A 275 -4.38 4.66 -15.01
C HIS A 275 -3.71 4.83 -13.66
N VAL A 276 -3.80 6.01 -13.06
CA VAL A 276 -3.33 6.26 -11.71
C VAL A 276 -4.07 5.32 -10.76
N THR A 277 -3.33 4.35 -10.23
CA THR A 277 -3.82 3.44 -9.18
C THR A 277 -2.91 3.51 -7.96
N GLN A 278 -3.53 3.52 -6.77
CA GLN A 278 -2.83 3.45 -5.50
C GLN A 278 -1.94 2.20 -5.42
N LYS A 279 -0.71 2.37 -4.93
CA LYS A 279 0.27 1.32 -4.63
C LYS A 279 0.73 1.32 -3.17
N GLY A 280 0.45 2.39 -2.44
CA GLY A 280 0.74 2.52 -1.01
C GLY A 280 0.10 3.78 -0.44
N SER A 281 -0.22 3.74 0.84
CA SER A 281 -0.77 4.88 1.56
C SER A 281 -0.29 4.85 3.02
N MET A 282 0.02 6.03 3.55
CA MET A 282 0.23 6.25 4.98
C MET A 282 -0.42 7.57 5.36
N VAL A 283 -1.28 7.56 6.36
CA VAL A 283 -2.04 8.71 6.83
C VAL A 283 -1.77 8.87 8.32
N GLY A 284 -0.92 9.84 8.66
CA GLY A 284 -0.58 10.22 10.02
C GLY A 284 -1.12 11.60 10.40
N PRO A 285 -0.90 12.05 11.64
CA PRO A 285 -1.36 13.37 12.10
C PRO A 285 -0.55 14.54 11.53
N GLU A 286 0.70 14.33 11.15
CA GLU A 286 1.60 15.40 10.66
C GLU A 286 1.68 15.45 9.14
N ARG A 287 1.44 14.32 8.47
CA ARG A 287 1.51 14.19 7.01
C ARG A 287 0.71 13.00 6.51
N LEU A 288 0.41 13.03 5.21
CA LEU A 288 0.05 11.85 4.43
C LEU A 288 1.14 11.53 3.40
N ARG A 289 1.21 10.27 2.98
CA ARG A 289 1.99 9.80 1.83
C ARG A 289 1.06 8.96 0.96
N PHE A 290 1.02 9.26 -0.34
CA PHE A 290 0.23 8.53 -1.32
C PHE A 290 1.16 8.07 -2.44
N ASP A 291 1.35 6.76 -2.55
CA ASP A 291 2.18 6.15 -3.58
C ASP A 291 1.26 5.63 -4.69
N PHE A 292 1.52 6.00 -5.94
CA PHE A 292 0.67 5.65 -7.07
C PHE A 292 1.48 5.23 -8.29
N SER A 293 0.84 4.49 -9.18
CA SER A 293 1.43 4.07 -10.45
C SER A 293 1.39 5.21 -11.47
N HIS A 294 2.56 5.68 -11.87
CA HIS A 294 2.73 6.62 -12.96
C HIS A 294 4.14 6.42 -13.55
N PRO A 295 4.29 6.27 -14.88
CA PRO A 295 5.55 5.84 -15.46
C PRO A 295 6.62 6.93 -15.45
N LYS A 296 6.28 8.21 -15.24
CA LYS A 296 7.19 9.35 -15.24
C LYS A 296 7.06 10.17 -13.94
N PRO A 297 8.07 10.99 -13.57
CA PRO A 297 7.86 12.00 -12.54
C PRO A 297 6.84 13.03 -13.01
N MET A 298 6.01 13.53 -12.09
CA MET A 298 5.13 14.65 -12.38
C MET A 298 5.95 15.92 -12.66
N THR A 299 5.48 16.72 -13.61
CA THR A 299 6.01 18.07 -13.87
C THR A 299 5.58 19.04 -12.76
N ALA A 300 6.27 20.19 -12.67
CA ALA A 300 5.92 21.21 -11.69
C ALA A 300 4.51 21.77 -11.93
N GLU A 301 4.11 21.88 -13.20
CA GLU A 301 2.80 22.32 -13.64
C GLU A 301 1.70 21.33 -13.24
N GLU A 302 1.92 20.02 -13.46
CA GLU A 302 0.99 18.96 -13.03
C GLU A 302 0.82 18.95 -11.51
N ILE A 303 1.91 19.12 -10.74
CA ILE A 303 1.84 19.21 -9.27
C ILE A 303 1.01 20.42 -8.83
N ALA A 304 1.27 21.58 -9.42
CA ALA A 304 0.54 22.81 -9.10
C ALA A 304 -0.95 22.71 -9.46
N GLU A 305 -1.28 22.03 -10.57
CA GLU A 305 -2.67 21.79 -10.97
C GLU A 305 -3.39 20.86 -9.99
N VAL A 306 -2.77 19.74 -9.61
CA VAL A 306 -3.31 18.81 -8.60
C VAL A 306 -3.55 19.55 -7.27
N GLU A 307 -2.58 20.32 -6.80
CA GLU A 307 -2.71 21.14 -5.59
C GLU A 307 -3.87 22.13 -5.69
N ALA A 308 -4.01 22.81 -6.83
CA ALA A 308 -5.09 23.78 -7.05
C ALA A 308 -6.47 23.12 -7.07
N ILE A 309 -6.60 21.91 -7.65
CA ILE A 309 -7.83 21.13 -7.66
C ILE A 309 -8.22 20.72 -6.24
N VAL A 310 -7.31 20.09 -5.48
CA VAL A 310 -7.57 19.65 -4.11
C VAL A 310 -8.02 20.82 -3.24
N ASN A 311 -7.30 21.94 -3.27
CA ASN A 311 -7.66 23.14 -2.51
C ASN A 311 -9.01 23.73 -2.93
N ARG A 312 -9.40 23.60 -4.21
CA ARG A 312 -10.73 24.02 -4.67
C ARG A 312 -11.83 23.19 -4.04
N ILE A 313 -11.65 21.86 -3.95
CA ILE A 313 -12.64 20.96 -3.33
C ILE A 313 -12.72 21.17 -1.82
N ILE A 314 -11.58 21.40 -1.15
CA ILE A 314 -11.55 21.76 0.28
C ILE A 314 -12.39 23.03 0.53
N ARG A 315 -12.20 24.07 -0.29
CA ARG A 315 -12.95 25.33 -0.18
C ARG A 315 -14.45 25.21 -0.48
N GLN A 316 -14.90 24.14 -1.11
CA GLN A 316 -16.35 23.89 -1.25
C GLN A 316 -17.01 23.68 0.12
N ASN A 317 -16.24 23.20 1.10
CA ASN A 317 -16.70 22.88 2.44
C ASN A 317 -18.02 22.08 2.41
N THR A 318 -18.11 21.08 1.53
CA THR A 318 -19.28 20.22 1.37
C THR A 318 -19.29 19.14 2.43
N GLU A 319 -20.47 18.65 2.78
CA GLU A 319 -20.61 17.49 3.64
C GLU A 319 -19.90 16.25 3.05
N VAL A 320 -19.18 15.53 3.89
CA VAL A 320 -18.65 14.20 3.61
C VAL A 320 -19.67 13.19 4.11
N SER A 321 -20.14 12.32 3.22
CA SER A 321 -21.17 11.33 3.56
C SER A 321 -20.64 9.92 3.40
N THR A 322 -21.12 9.02 4.25
CA THR A 322 -20.74 7.60 4.21
C THR A 322 -21.96 6.71 4.16
N ARG A 323 -21.91 5.65 3.35
CA ARG A 323 -23.00 4.69 3.19
C ARG A 323 -22.45 3.27 3.25
N LEU A 324 -23.19 2.40 3.91
CA LEU A 324 -22.99 0.96 3.85
C LEU A 324 -23.81 0.41 2.68
N MET A 325 -23.18 -0.41 1.83
CA MET A 325 -23.83 -1.03 0.69
C MET A 325 -23.09 -2.31 0.29
N THR A 326 -23.66 -3.08 -0.63
CA THR A 326 -22.96 -4.24 -1.20
C THR A 326 -21.81 -3.79 -2.12
N PRO A 327 -20.75 -4.61 -2.30
CA PRO A 327 -19.70 -4.29 -3.26
C PRO A 327 -20.21 -4.02 -4.68
N ASP A 328 -21.21 -4.78 -5.14
CA ASP A 328 -21.81 -4.63 -6.47
C ASP A 328 -22.54 -3.29 -6.60
N ASP A 329 -23.32 -2.89 -5.59
CA ASP A 329 -24.01 -1.60 -5.57
C ASP A 329 -23.02 -0.43 -5.54
N ALA A 330 -21.91 -0.57 -4.82
CA ALA A 330 -20.85 0.44 -4.77
C ALA A 330 -20.22 0.66 -6.15
N ILE A 331 -19.89 -0.43 -6.85
CA ILE A 331 -19.34 -0.37 -8.21
C ILE A 331 -20.37 0.23 -9.18
N ALA A 332 -21.64 -0.18 -9.08
CA ALA A 332 -22.72 0.37 -9.90
C ALA A 332 -22.95 1.87 -9.65
N ALA A 333 -22.67 2.35 -8.44
CA ALA A 333 -22.70 3.77 -8.09
C ALA A 333 -21.43 4.54 -8.51
N GLY A 334 -20.50 3.91 -9.23
CA GLY A 334 -19.27 4.54 -9.72
C GLY A 334 -18.17 4.67 -8.66
N ALA A 335 -18.28 3.94 -7.53
CA ALA A 335 -17.24 3.98 -6.51
C ALA A 335 -15.97 3.29 -7.01
N LEU A 336 -14.82 3.93 -6.78
CA LEU A 336 -13.53 3.32 -7.05
C LEU A 336 -13.25 2.25 -5.98
N ALA A 337 -13.10 1.01 -6.44
CA ALA A 337 -12.57 -0.09 -5.63
C ALA A 337 -11.03 -0.07 -5.70
N LEU A 338 -10.37 -0.28 -4.56
CA LEU A 338 -8.93 -0.44 -4.49
C LEU A 338 -8.57 -1.85 -4.97
N PHE A 339 -7.74 -1.92 -6.01
CA PHE A 339 -7.41 -3.18 -6.69
C PHE A 339 -6.63 -4.12 -5.76
N GLY A 340 -7.14 -5.34 -5.53
CA GLY A 340 -6.47 -6.39 -4.76
C GLY A 340 -6.94 -6.58 -3.32
N GLU A 341 -7.87 -5.76 -2.83
CA GLU A 341 -8.52 -5.98 -1.53
C GLU A 341 -9.68 -6.97 -1.64
N LYS A 342 -9.82 -7.85 -0.65
CA LYS A 342 -11.01 -8.68 -0.49
C LYS A 342 -12.01 -7.91 0.36
N TYR A 343 -13.15 -7.60 -0.23
CA TYR A 343 -14.27 -6.96 0.47
C TYR A 343 -15.18 -8.03 1.08
N GLY A 344 -15.74 -7.73 2.25
CA GLY A 344 -16.80 -8.54 2.85
C GLY A 344 -18.15 -8.34 2.14
N ASP A 345 -19.21 -8.89 2.72
CA ASP A 345 -20.57 -8.79 2.17
C ASP A 345 -21.12 -7.35 2.16
N GLU A 346 -20.56 -6.48 3.00
CA GLU A 346 -20.90 -5.07 3.10
C GLU A 346 -19.63 -4.20 3.08
N VAL A 347 -19.68 -3.10 2.33
CA VAL A 347 -18.59 -2.12 2.19
C VAL A 347 -19.06 -0.73 2.58
N ARG A 348 -18.15 0.03 3.17
CA ARG A 348 -18.36 1.44 3.48
C ARG A 348 -17.84 2.29 2.32
N VAL A 349 -18.74 3.04 1.70
CA VAL A 349 -18.42 3.99 0.64
C VAL A 349 -18.44 5.40 1.19
N VAL A 350 -17.41 6.17 0.86
CA VAL A 350 -17.21 7.55 1.28
C VAL A 350 -17.35 8.46 0.07
N SER A 351 -18.15 9.51 0.19
CA SER A 351 -18.39 10.50 -0.87
C SER A 351 -17.94 11.89 -0.41
N MET A 352 -17.18 12.58 -1.24
CA MET A 352 -16.66 13.93 -0.96
C MET A 352 -16.77 14.86 -2.16
N GLY A 353 -17.05 16.14 -1.90
CA GLY A 353 -17.09 17.20 -2.91
C GLY A 353 -18.38 17.24 -3.73
N GLN A 354 -18.61 18.38 -4.40
CA GLN A 354 -19.76 18.53 -5.29
C GLN A 354 -19.66 17.61 -6.51
N PRO A 355 -20.80 17.13 -7.03
CA PRO A 355 -20.81 16.32 -8.23
C PRO A 355 -20.17 17.03 -9.42
N VAL A 356 -19.46 16.26 -10.25
CA VAL A 356 -18.93 16.76 -11.52
C VAL A 356 -19.70 16.10 -12.66
N ALA A 357 -20.18 16.91 -13.61
CA ALA A 357 -20.85 16.44 -14.83
C ALA A 357 -22.07 15.50 -14.62
N ASN A 358 -22.82 15.68 -13.53
CA ASN A 358 -24.12 15.07 -13.22
C ASN A 358 -24.17 13.56 -12.88
N GLU A 359 -23.04 12.89 -12.61
CA GLU A 359 -23.12 11.44 -12.34
C GLU A 359 -22.84 11.07 -10.87
N HIS A 360 -21.76 11.51 -10.21
CA HIS A 360 -21.51 11.22 -8.78
C HIS A 360 -20.70 12.32 -8.07
N ALA A 361 -20.51 12.22 -6.75
CA ALA A 361 -19.65 13.13 -5.97
C ALA A 361 -18.22 13.20 -6.54
N TYR A 362 -17.46 14.26 -6.24
CA TYR A 362 -16.11 14.43 -6.79
C TYR A 362 -15.22 13.21 -6.54
N SER A 363 -15.15 12.74 -5.29
CA SER A 363 -14.54 11.45 -4.93
C SER A 363 -15.60 10.54 -4.35
N LEU A 364 -15.59 9.28 -4.78
CA LEU A 364 -16.46 8.21 -4.32
C LEU A 364 -15.63 6.92 -4.22
N GLU A 365 -15.31 6.49 -3.00
CA GLU A 365 -14.32 5.43 -2.78
C GLU A 365 -14.76 4.50 -1.65
N LEU A 366 -14.41 3.20 -1.76
CA LEU A 366 -14.57 2.25 -0.65
C LEU A 366 -13.50 2.56 0.40
N CYS A 367 -13.91 2.92 1.61
CA CYS A 367 -12.97 3.22 2.68
C CYS A 367 -13.57 2.96 4.08
N GLY A 368 -12.88 2.10 4.84
CA GLY A 368 -13.13 1.85 6.26
C GLY A 368 -12.48 2.89 7.19
N GLY A 369 -11.79 3.89 6.66
CA GLY A 369 -11.12 4.92 7.43
C GLY A 369 -12.06 5.91 8.11
N THR A 370 -11.48 6.69 9.02
CA THR A 370 -12.17 7.84 9.61
C THR A 370 -11.95 9.08 8.75
N HIS A 371 -13.02 9.85 8.53
CA HIS A 371 -12.99 11.05 7.68
C HIS A 371 -13.53 12.26 8.42
N VAL A 372 -13.24 13.44 7.86
CA VAL A 372 -13.83 14.70 8.30
C VAL A 372 -15.33 14.74 8.01
N LYS A 373 -16.06 15.65 8.64
CA LYS A 373 -17.50 15.83 8.40
C LYS A 373 -17.74 16.71 7.18
N ARG A 374 -16.82 17.63 6.89
CA ARG A 374 -16.88 18.49 5.71
C ARG A 374 -15.51 18.61 5.07
N THR A 375 -15.46 18.77 3.75
CA THR A 375 -14.19 18.89 3.01
C THR A 375 -13.34 20.08 3.43
N GLY A 376 -13.91 21.07 4.14
CA GLY A 376 -13.20 22.24 4.64
C GLY A 376 -12.66 22.11 6.07
N ASP A 377 -13.04 21.05 6.80
CA ASP A 377 -12.44 20.71 8.10
C ASP A 377 -11.06 20.06 7.89
#